data_AF-A0A3M6B1K7-F1
#
_entry.id   AF-A0A3M6B1K7-F1
#
_cell.length_a   1.000
_cell.length_b   1.000
_cell.length_c   1.000
_cell.angle_alpha   90.00
_cell.angle_beta   90.00
_cell.angle_gamma   90.00
#
_symmetry.space_group_name_H-M   'P 1'
#
loop_
_entity.id
_entity.type
_entity.pdbx_description
1 polymer ?
#
loop_
_entity_poly.entity_id
_entity_poly.type
_entity_poly.pdbx_seq_one_letter_code
_entity_poly.pdbx_strand_id
1 'polypeptide(L)'
;ANALASRLANNRELRNALTPQGVANALNALSKWPDTPDCEDAANALTSRLADERSLRNALDPQGVANVLNALSKWPDTPDCAAVASALASRLANNRGLRNALNPQELTNALNALSKWPDTPDCTAAVKALASRLA
;
A
#
# COMPACT_ATOMS: atom_id res chain seq x y z
N ALA A 1 -17.05 7.60 -9.87
CA ALA A 1 -15.81 7.60 -9.07
C ALA A 1 -15.31 9.02 -8.80
N ASN A 2 -15.20 9.86 -9.84
CA ASN A 2 -14.59 11.21 -9.77
C ASN A 2 -15.07 12.12 -8.63
N ALA A 3 -16.38 12.29 -8.43
CA ALA A 3 -16.86 13.16 -7.34
C ALA A 3 -16.46 12.70 -5.94
N LEU A 4 -16.41 11.39 -5.70
CA LEU A 4 -16.00 10.83 -4.39
C LEU A 4 -14.48 10.88 -4.23
N ALA A 5 -13.73 10.57 -5.28
CA ALA A 5 -12.27 10.66 -5.28
C ALA A 5 -11.81 12.11 -5.06
N SER A 6 -12.37 13.06 -5.80
CA SER A 6 -12.12 14.49 -5.62
C SER A 6 -12.46 14.97 -4.20
N ARG A 7 -13.59 14.52 -3.63
CA ARG A 7 -13.94 14.83 -2.23
C ARG A 7 -12.92 14.25 -1.25
N LEU A 8 -12.44 13.03 -1.48
CA LEU A 8 -11.44 12.40 -0.63
C LEU A 8 -10.08 13.12 -0.71
N ALA A 9 -9.65 13.55 -1.89
CA ALA A 9 -8.43 14.34 -2.05
C ALA A 9 -8.50 15.66 -1.24
N ASN A 10 -9.62 16.37 -1.37
CA ASN A 10 -9.76 17.73 -0.84
C ASN A 10 -10.26 17.81 0.61
N ASN A 11 -10.90 16.77 1.14
CA ASN A 11 -11.45 16.78 2.50
C ASN A 11 -10.56 15.98 3.47
N ARG A 12 -9.74 16.70 4.23
CA ARG A 12 -8.83 16.11 5.22
C ARG A 12 -9.57 15.39 6.36
N GLU A 13 -10.69 15.94 6.83
CA GLU A 13 -11.49 15.30 7.90
C GLU A 13 -12.03 13.95 7.43
N LEU A 14 -12.55 13.88 6.21
CA LEU A 14 -13.00 12.64 5.59
C LEU A 14 -11.85 11.62 5.48
N ARG A 15 -10.66 12.05 5.03
CA ARG A 15 -9.48 11.17 4.98
C ARG A 15 -9.08 10.67 6.35
N ASN A 16 -9.11 11.52 7.37
CA ASN A 16 -8.72 11.17 8.73
C ASN A 16 -9.74 10.26 9.42
N ALA A 17 -11.01 10.35 9.05
CA ALA A 17 -12.07 9.47 9.52
C ALA A 17 -11.94 8.02 8.99
N LEU A 18 -11.14 7.78 7.96
CA LEU A 18 -10.90 6.42 7.46
C LEU A 18 -10.05 5.62 8.45
N THR A 19 -10.54 4.42 8.77
CA THR A 19 -9.80 3.38 9.48
C THR A 19 -8.64 2.85 8.62
N PRO A 20 -7.66 2.11 9.19
CA PRO A 20 -6.59 1.50 8.40
C PRO A 20 -7.13 0.64 7.24
N GLN A 21 -8.15 -0.17 7.50
CA GLN A 21 -8.82 -0.97 6.47
C GLN A 21 -9.53 -0.09 5.43
N GLY A 22 -10.18 0.99 5.86
CA GLY A 22 -10.80 1.97 4.97
C GLY A 22 -9.81 2.62 4.02
N VAL A 23 -8.63 3.01 4.52
CA VAL A 23 -7.53 3.55 3.72
C VAL A 23 -7.04 2.53 2.68
N ALA A 24 -6.78 1.28 3.10
CA ALA A 24 -6.32 0.24 2.20
C ALA A 24 -7.33 -0.10 1.09
N ASN A 25 -8.62 -0.17 1.44
CA ASN A 25 -9.68 -0.42 0.48
C ASN A 25 -9.87 0.75 -0.49
N ALA A 26 -9.81 1.99 0.00
CA ALA A 26 -9.89 3.18 -0.84
C ALA A 26 -8.73 3.21 -1.84
N LEU A 27 -7.49 3.02 -1.38
CA LEU A 27 -6.32 2.95 -2.26
C LEU A 27 -6.45 1.87 -3.33
N ASN A 28 -6.83 0.64 -2.96
CA ASN A 28 -6.99 -0.46 -3.92
C ASN A 28 -8.15 -0.25 -4.92
N ALA A 29 -9.18 0.52 -4.54
CA ALA A 29 -10.25 0.91 -5.45
C ALA A 29 -9.80 2.02 -6.41
N LEU A 30 -9.14 3.07 -5.90
CA LEU A 30 -8.62 4.18 -6.70
C LEU A 30 -7.59 3.71 -7.72
N SER A 31 -6.75 2.74 -7.34
CA SER A 31 -5.73 2.16 -8.21
C SER A 31 -6.29 1.37 -9.42
N LYS A 32 -7.61 1.25 -9.55
CA LYS A 32 -8.26 0.71 -10.76
C LYS A 32 -8.33 1.73 -11.90
N TRP A 33 -8.14 3.01 -11.59
CA TRP A 33 -8.12 4.11 -12.56
C TRP A 33 -6.90 5.03 -12.32
N PRO A 34 -5.67 4.51 -12.45
CA PRO A 34 -4.47 5.27 -12.12
C PRO A 34 -4.27 6.52 -12.98
N ASP A 35 -4.80 6.51 -14.22
CA ASP A 35 -4.73 7.64 -15.16
C ASP A 35 -5.87 8.65 -14.98
N THR A 36 -6.74 8.48 -13.98
CA THR A 36 -7.78 9.45 -13.65
C THR A 36 -7.25 10.43 -12.60
N PRO A 37 -7.14 11.74 -12.91
CA PRO A 37 -6.52 12.72 -12.01
C PRO A 37 -7.11 12.74 -10.61
N ASP A 38 -8.44 12.74 -10.48
CA ASP A 38 -9.11 12.70 -9.17
C ASP A 38 -8.74 11.43 -8.36
N CYS A 39 -8.49 10.30 -9.04
CA CYS A 39 -8.12 9.05 -8.37
C CYS A 39 -6.66 9.06 -7.92
N GLU A 40 -5.76 9.60 -8.75
CA GLU A 40 -4.36 9.82 -8.40
C GLU A 40 -4.23 10.82 -7.25
N ASP A 41 -4.92 11.96 -7.31
CA ASP A 41 -4.91 12.97 -6.24
C ASP A 41 -5.40 12.40 -4.91
N ALA A 42 -6.50 11.63 -4.94
CA ALA A 42 -7.02 10.96 -3.76
C ALA A 42 -6.05 9.89 -3.22
N ALA A 43 -5.40 9.14 -4.11
CA ALA A 43 -4.41 8.14 -3.73
C ALA A 43 -3.18 8.79 -3.10
N ASN A 44 -2.63 9.84 -3.72
CA ASN A 44 -1.51 10.64 -3.18
C ASN A 44 -1.85 11.17 -1.80
N ALA A 45 -3.04 11.75 -1.63
CA ALA A 45 -3.54 12.28 -0.37
C ALA A 45 -3.65 11.23 0.74
N LEU A 46 -3.93 9.96 0.43
CA LEU A 46 -3.95 8.84 1.37
C LEU A 46 -2.55 8.26 1.61
N THR A 47 -1.70 8.22 0.58
CA THR A 47 -0.31 7.74 0.67
C THR A 47 0.52 8.67 1.54
N SER A 48 0.41 9.99 1.39
CA SER A 48 1.10 10.94 2.28
C SER A 48 0.66 10.76 3.73
N ARG A 49 -0.63 10.49 3.98
CA ARG A 49 -1.11 10.14 5.33
C ARG A 49 -0.44 8.88 5.86
N LEU A 50 -0.28 7.83 5.06
CA LEU A 50 0.43 6.61 5.45
C LEU A 50 1.94 6.82 5.65
N ALA A 51 2.54 7.79 4.94
CA ALA A 51 3.94 8.18 5.12
C ALA A 51 4.13 8.83 6.50
N ASP A 52 3.26 9.80 6.82
CA ASP A 52 3.29 10.60 8.05
C ASP A 52 2.85 9.80 9.30
N GLU A 53 1.78 9.01 9.19
CA GLU A 53 1.17 8.30 10.31
C GLU A 53 1.69 6.87 10.43
N ARG A 54 2.84 6.71 11.10
CA ARG A 54 3.42 5.37 11.38
C ARG A 54 2.42 4.44 12.10
N SER A 55 1.62 4.97 13.04
CA SER A 55 0.62 4.19 13.77
C SER A 55 -0.46 3.62 12.84
N LEU A 56 -0.97 4.43 11.90
CA LEU A 56 -1.91 4.00 10.86
C LEU A 56 -1.32 2.89 10.01
N ARG A 57 -0.09 3.09 9.51
CA ARG A 57 0.62 2.10 8.70
C ARG A 57 0.86 0.77 9.45
N ASN A 58 1.17 0.85 10.74
CA ASN A 58 1.37 -0.34 11.58
C ASN A 58 0.07 -1.04 11.98
N ALA A 59 -1.06 -0.33 11.95
CA ALA A 59 -2.38 -0.87 12.22
C ALA A 59 -3.00 -1.59 11.02
N LEU A 60 -2.37 -1.54 9.83
CA LEU A 60 -2.77 -2.36 8.68
C LEU A 60 -2.62 -3.85 9.01
N ASP A 61 -3.68 -4.61 8.72
CA ASP A 61 -3.69 -6.06 8.77
C ASP A 61 -3.02 -6.67 7.51
N PRO A 62 -2.87 -8.01 7.41
CA PRO A 62 -2.20 -8.62 6.26
C PRO A 62 -2.84 -8.24 4.91
N GLN A 63 -4.18 -8.27 4.84
CA GLN A 63 -4.92 -7.87 3.64
C GLN A 63 -4.69 -6.40 3.29
N GLY A 64 -4.75 -5.52 4.28
CA GLY A 64 -4.51 -4.09 4.13
C GLY A 64 -3.10 -3.79 3.63
N VAL A 65 -2.08 -4.49 4.14
CA VAL A 65 -0.70 -4.37 3.64
C VAL A 65 -0.62 -4.78 2.16
N ALA A 66 -1.20 -5.91 1.77
CA ALA A 66 -1.18 -6.37 0.39
C ALA A 66 -1.95 -5.43 -0.55
N ASN A 67 -3.11 -4.92 -0.12
CA ASN A 67 -3.93 -3.98 -0.87
C ASN A 67 -3.21 -2.64 -1.08
N VAL A 68 -2.59 -2.09 -0.02
CA VAL A 68 -1.81 -0.86 -0.15
C VAL A 68 -0.64 -1.08 -1.10
N LEU A 69 0.17 -2.13 -0.92
CA LEU A 69 1.29 -2.41 -1.83
C LEU A 69 0.82 -2.52 -3.29
N ASN A 70 -0.24 -3.27 -3.54
CA ASN A 70 -0.81 -3.42 -4.88
C ASN A 70 -1.33 -2.11 -5.49
N ALA A 71 -1.86 -1.22 -4.66
CA ALA A 71 -2.31 0.10 -5.08
C ALA A 71 -1.12 1.02 -5.42
N LEU A 72 -0.14 1.12 -4.52
CA LEU A 72 1.05 1.96 -4.70
C LEU A 72 1.88 1.54 -5.92
N SER A 73 1.83 0.24 -6.28
CA SER A 73 2.51 -0.27 -7.47
C SER A 73 1.97 0.30 -8.80
N LYS A 74 0.89 1.09 -8.78
CA LYS A 74 0.35 1.80 -9.94
C LYS A 74 1.00 3.16 -10.17
N TRP A 75 1.63 3.72 -9.15
CA TRP A 75 2.37 4.98 -9.20
C TRP A 75 3.79 4.80 -8.65
N PRO A 76 4.61 3.88 -9.21
CA PRO A 76 5.90 3.50 -8.63
C PRO A 76 6.92 4.64 -8.59
N ASP A 77 6.78 5.61 -9.50
CA ASP A 77 7.66 6.78 -9.63
C ASP A 77 7.34 7.90 -8.61
N THR A 78 6.25 7.75 -7.84
CA THR A 78 5.90 8.72 -6.79
C THR A 78 6.74 8.46 -5.54
N PRO A 79 7.51 9.45 -5.04
CA PRO A 79 8.38 9.26 -3.86
C PRO A 79 7.66 8.74 -2.62
N ASP A 80 6.46 9.24 -2.33
CA ASP A 80 5.64 8.78 -1.21
C ASP A 80 5.21 7.31 -1.38
N CYS A 81 4.86 6.90 -2.61
CA CYS A 81 4.52 5.51 -2.90
C CYS A 81 5.72 4.57 -2.65
N ALA A 82 6.91 4.95 -3.12
CA ALA A 82 8.14 4.19 -2.87
C ALA A 82 8.48 4.14 -1.37
N ALA A 83 8.35 5.25 -0.65
CA ALA A 83 8.64 5.33 0.78
C ALA A 83 7.68 4.45 1.62
N VAL A 84 6.37 4.52 1.34
CA VAL A 84 5.37 3.70 2.04
C VAL A 84 5.55 2.22 1.67
N ALA A 85 5.80 1.90 0.40
CA ALA A 85 6.07 0.54 -0.04
C ALA A 85 7.31 -0.04 0.66
N SER A 86 8.40 0.72 0.73
CA SER A 86 9.63 0.34 1.46
C SER A 86 9.34 0.06 2.94
N ALA A 87 8.60 0.93 3.62
CA ALA A 87 8.25 0.73 5.02
C ALA A 87 7.36 -0.52 5.25
N LEU A 88 6.40 -0.78 4.36
CA LEU A 88 5.57 -1.98 4.41
C LEU A 88 6.37 -3.25 4.07
N ALA A 89 7.29 -3.18 3.12
CA ALA A 89 8.21 -4.25 2.79
C ALA A 89 9.10 -4.61 4.00
N SER A 90 9.68 -3.61 4.65
CA SER A 90 10.46 -3.81 5.88
C SER A 90 9.64 -4.52 6.96
N ARG A 91 8.36 -4.15 7.12
CA ARG A 91 7.44 -4.83 8.05
C ARG A 91 7.19 -6.28 7.65
N LEU A 92 6.99 -6.59 6.36
CA LEU A 92 6.82 -7.96 5.87
C LEU A 92 8.09 -8.83 6.02
N ALA A 93 9.27 -8.24 5.82
CA ALA A 93 10.54 -8.94 6.01
C ALA A 93 10.73 -9.34 7.48
N ASN A 94 10.46 -8.41 8.40
CA ASN A 94 10.75 -8.56 9.83
C ASN A 94 9.62 -9.19 10.66
N ASN A 95 8.38 -9.24 10.15
CA ASN A 95 7.25 -9.82 10.87
C ASN A 95 6.78 -11.14 10.21
N ARG A 96 7.26 -12.27 10.76
CA ARG A 96 6.88 -13.61 10.30
C ARG A 96 5.38 -13.89 10.44
N GLY A 97 4.75 -13.41 11.51
CA GLY A 97 3.31 -13.59 11.74
C GLY A 97 2.47 -12.91 10.67
N LEU A 98 2.78 -11.63 10.38
CA LEU A 98 2.17 -10.87 9.29
C LEU A 98 2.35 -11.57 7.95
N ARG A 99 3.57 -12.00 7.63
CA ARG A 99 3.89 -12.65 6.36
C ARG A 99 3.21 -14.01 6.19
N ASN A 100 3.05 -14.77 7.27
CA ASN A 100 2.37 -16.07 7.26
C ASN A 100 0.85 -15.94 7.22
N ALA A 101 0.30 -14.82 7.66
CA ALA A 101 -1.14 -14.55 7.64
C ALA A 101 -1.65 -14.12 6.25
N LEU A 102 -0.77 -13.76 5.31
CA LEU A 102 -1.19 -13.45 3.93
C LEU A 102 -1.77 -14.70 3.25
N ASN A 103 -2.96 -14.59 2.69
CA ASN A 103 -3.51 -15.64 1.83
C ASN A 103 -2.77 -15.69 0.47
N PRO A 104 -3.02 -16.71 -0.40
CA PRO A 104 -2.32 -16.84 -1.67
C PRO A 104 -2.46 -15.62 -2.61
N GLN A 105 -3.63 -14.98 -2.64
CA GLN A 105 -3.86 -13.80 -3.48
C GLN A 105 -3.09 -12.59 -2.96
N GLU A 106 -3.12 -12.37 -1.64
CA GLU A 106 -2.42 -11.29 -0.97
C GLU A 106 -0.90 -11.43 -1.11
N LEU A 107 -0.38 -12.66 -0.99
CA LEU A 107 1.03 -12.95 -1.20
C LEU A 107 1.44 -12.65 -2.65
N THR A 108 0.65 -13.09 -3.63
CA THR A 108 0.93 -12.81 -5.05
C THR A 108 0.88 -11.31 -5.35
N ASN A 109 -0.11 -10.61 -4.80
CA ASN A 109 -0.23 -9.15 -4.93
C ASN A 109 0.99 -8.44 -4.33
N ALA A 110 1.43 -8.84 -3.14
CA ALA A 110 2.61 -8.26 -2.49
C ALA A 110 3.88 -8.50 -3.32
N LEU A 111 4.12 -9.73 -3.81
CA LEU A 111 5.27 -10.03 -4.66
C LEU A 111 5.27 -9.20 -5.96
N ASN A 112 4.13 -9.14 -6.65
CA ASN A 112 3.98 -8.34 -7.87
C ASN A 112 4.22 -6.85 -7.59
N ALA A 113 3.67 -6.32 -6.51
CA ALA A 113 3.85 -4.93 -6.13
C ALA A 113 5.32 -4.60 -5.82
N LEU A 114 5.97 -5.41 -4.98
CA LEU A 114 7.36 -5.19 -4.56
C LEU A 114 8.35 -5.26 -5.74
N SER A 115 8.00 -6.00 -6.81
CA SER A 115 8.80 -6.04 -8.04
C SER A 115 8.92 -4.68 -8.76
N LYS A 116 8.09 -3.70 -8.40
CA LYS A 116 8.18 -2.33 -8.95
C LYS A 116 9.31 -1.50 -8.36
N TRP A 117 9.91 -1.94 -7.26
CA TRP A 117 11.05 -1.27 -6.62
C TRP A 117 12.22 -2.25 -6.40
N PRO A 118 12.80 -2.81 -7.49
CA PRO A 118 13.83 -3.84 -7.39
C PRO A 118 15.10 -3.34 -6.69
N ASP A 119 15.40 -2.05 -6.80
CA ASP A 119 16.58 -1.42 -6.20
C ASP A 119 16.36 -0.97 -4.74
N THR A 120 15.17 -1.20 -4.18
CA THR A 120 14.88 -0.88 -2.77
C THR A 120 15.23 -2.09 -1.88
N PRO A 121 16.23 -1.98 -0.98
CA PRO A 121 16.70 -3.12 -0.18
C PRO A 121 15.61 -3.79 0.66
N ASP A 122 14.70 -3.01 1.24
CA ASP A 122 13.56 -3.53 2.01
C ASP A 122 12.61 -4.34 1.12
N CYS A 123 12.36 -3.91 -0.13
CA CYS A 123 11.55 -4.63 -1.09
C CYS A 123 12.21 -5.96 -1.48
N THR A 124 13.52 -5.96 -1.76
CA THR A 124 14.28 -7.19 -2.02
C THR A 124 14.23 -8.15 -0.81
N ALA A 125 14.40 -7.64 0.41
CA ALA A 125 14.34 -8.43 1.63
C ALA A 125 12.96 -9.06 1.83
N ALA A 126 11.89 -8.30 1.62
CA ALA A 126 10.52 -8.77 1.71
C ALA A 126 10.22 -9.86 0.66
N VAL A 127 10.65 -9.67 -0.59
CA VAL A 127 10.51 -10.68 -1.66
C VAL A 127 11.21 -11.98 -1.29
N LYS A 128 12.47 -11.92 -0.81
CA LYS A 128 13.20 -13.12 -0.36
C LYS A 128 12.45 -13.82 0.77
N ALA A 129 11.98 -13.06 1.76
CA ALA A 129 11.28 -13.61 2.90
C ALA A 129 9.92 -14.24 2.54
N LEU A 130 9.20 -13.66 1.57
CA LEU A 130 7.97 -14.21 1.00
C LEU A 130 8.24 -15.46 0.16
N ALA A 131 9.29 -15.46 -0.66
CA ALA A 131 9.68 -16.62 -1.46
C ALA A 131 10.09 -17.81 -0.58
N SER A 132 10.80 -17.58 0.53
CA SER A 132 11.13 -18.63 1.51
C SER A 132 9.91 -19.25 2.21
N ARG A 133 8.72 -18.64 2.12
CA ARG A 133 7.47 -19.24 2.62
C ARG A 133 6.91 -20.28 1.65
N LEU A 134 7.29 -20.19 0.37
CA LEU A 134 6.81 -21.07 -0.71
C LEU A 134 7.71 -22.30 -0.91
N ALA A 135 8.92 -22.29 -0.34
CA ALA A 135 9.87 -23.39 -0.34
C ALA A 135 9.61 -24.33 0.85
#